data_AF-A0A2E6XMF2-F1
#
_entry.id   AF-A0A2E6XMF2-F1
#
_cell.length_a   1.000
_cell.length_b   1.000
_cell.length_c   1.000
_cell.angle_alpha   90.00
_cell.angle_beta   90.00
_cell.angle_gamma   90.00
#
_symmetry.space_group_name_H-M   'P 1'
#
loop_
_entity.id
_entity.type
_entity.pdbx_description
1 polymer ?
#
loop_
_entity_poly.entity_id
_entity_poly.type
_entity_poly.pdbx_seq_one_letter_code
_entity_poly.pdbx_strand_id
1 'polypeptide(L)'
;MDSAKTSNRSRKFRQAGYGFLFLNLIYLGLAMVFIPPFNLGLTALLSLTAFILLLGFLTYYLMQEKKRLAQVLAVIYGARSGFTGYSLIAGDTFQAVPFILPCLIITFYLLGRAAWNWP
;
A
#
# COMPACT_ATOMS: atom_id res chain seq x y z
N MET A 1 -10.78 26.38 -18.69
CA MET A 1 -10.58 26.07 -17.26
C MET A 1 -10.31 24.58 -17.00
N ASP A 2 -10.05 23.75 -18.03
CA ASP A 2 -9.91 22.29 -17.88
C ASP A 2 -8.49 21.77 -17.60
N SER A 3 -7.43 22.50 -18.00
CA SER A 3 -6.05 22.04 -17.79
C SER A 3 -5.62 21.98 -16.31
N ALA A 4 -6.19 22.82 -15.45
CA ALA A 4 -5.86 22.81 -14.02
C ALA A 4 -6.46 21.60 -13.28
N LYS A 5 -7.66 21.15 -13.69
CA LYS A 5 -8.35 20.00 -13.08
C LYS A 5 -7.70 18.68 -13.46
N THR A 6 -7.20 18.53 -14.68
CA THR A 6 -6.50 17.33 -15.14
C THR A 6 -5.12 17.21 -14.49
N SER A 7 -4.36 18.30 -14.43
CA SER A 7 -3.04 18.34 -13.75
C SER A 7 -3.14 17.97 -12.26
N ASN A 8 -4.13 18.50 -11.55
CA ASN A 8 -4.29 18.22 -10.12
C ASN A 8 -4.70 16.76 -9.86
N ARG A 9 -5.55 16.19 -10.72
CA ARG A 9 -5.95 14.78 -10.64
C ARG A 9 -4.76 13.85 -10.89
N SER A 10 -3.97 14.12 -11.92
CA SER A 10 -2.78 13.34 -12.25
C SER A 10 -1.72 13.40 -11.13
N ARG A 11 -1.54 14.57 -10.49
CA ARG A 11 -0.69 14.71 -9.28
C ARG A 11 -1.18 13.85 -8.11
N LYS A 12 -2.49 13.80 -7.84
CA LYS A 12 -3.06 12.94 -6.78
C LYS A 12 -2.82 11.45 -7.05
N PHE A 13 -3.01 11.00 -8.29
CA PHE A 13 -2.73 9.61 -8.68
C PHE A 13 -1.25 9.25 -8.54
N ARG A 14 -0.37 10.14 -8.99
CA ARG A 14 1.07 9.97 -8.88
C ARG A 14 1.53 9.97 -7.42
N GLN A 15 0.99 10.85 -6.58
CA GLN A 15 1.23 10.88 -5.14
C GLN A 15 0.73 9.59 -4.45
N ALA A 16 -0.45 9.08 -4.82
CA ALA A 16 -0.98 7.83 -4.29
C ALA A 16 -0.11 6.64 -4.71
N GLY A 17 0.41 6.63 -5.95
CA GLY A 17 1.29 5.58 -6.45
C GLY A 17 2.63 5.56 -5.71
N TYR A 18 3.29 6.72 -5.59
CA TYR A 18 4.53 6.81 -4.82
C TYR A 18 4.33 6.50 -3.33
N GLY A 19 3.23 6.98 -2.73
CA GLY A 19 2.90 6.69 -1.35
C GLY A 19 2.64 5.20 -1.13
N PHE A 20 1.87 4.56 -2.00
CA PHE A 20 1.64 3.12 -1.97
C PHE A 20 2.95 2.33 -2.04
N LEU A 21 3.84 2.67 -2.96
CA LEU A 21 5.12 1.97 -3.15
C LEU A 21 6.04 2.18 -1.94
N PHE A 22 6.16 3.43 -1.46
CA PHE A 22 6.99 3.78 -0.30
C PHE A 22 6.51 3.10 0.99
N LEU A 23 5.20 3.11 1.26
CA LEU A 23 4.62 2.50 2.46
C LEU A 23 4.72 0.97 2.42
N ASN A 24 4.61 0.36 1.23
CA ASN A 24 4.87 -1.08 1.07
C ASN A 24 6.35 -1.44 1.24
N LEU A 25 7.29 -0.59 0.81
CA LEU A 25 8.71 -0.79 1.07
C LEU A 25 9.02 -0.71 2.57
N ILE A 26 8.44 0.25 3.28
CA ILE A 26 8.56 0.33 4.75
C ILE A 26 7.98 -0.93 5.40
N TYR A 27 6.80 -1.37 4.95
CA TYR A 27 6.20 -2.62 5.41
C TYR A 27 7.14 -3.82 5.20
N LEU A 28 7.76 -3.92 4.03
CA LEU A 28 8.69 -5.00 3.70
C LEU A 28 9.94 -4.95 4.60
N GLY A 29 10.49 -3.75 4.84
CA GLY A 29 11.63 -3.56 5.73
C GLY A 29 11.31 -3.94 7.18
N LEU A 30 10.15 -3.51 7.70
CA LEU A 30 9.67 -3.92 9.01
C LEU A 30 9.45 -5.43 9.10
N ALA A 31 8.88 -6.04 8.06
CA ALA A 31 8.69 -7.48 7.99
C ALA A 31 10.04 -8.22 8.02
N MET A 32 11.06 -7.74 7.31
CA MET A 32 12.42 -8.33 7.37
C MET A 32 13.07 -8.22 8.75
N VAL A 33 12.85 -7.12 9.46
CA VAL A 33 13.42 -6.90 10.80
C VAL A 33 12.72 -7.75 11.86
N PHE A 34 11.38 -7.85 11.79
CA PHE A 34 10.58 -8.57 12.78
C PHE A 34 10.42 -10.07 12.50
N ILE A 35 10.68 -10.54 11.28
CA ILE A 35 10.59 -11.95 10.90
C ILE A 35 12.02 -12.50 10.64
N PRO A 36 12.70 -13.05 11.67
CA PRO A 36 13.91 -13.84 11.46
C PRO A 36 13.58 -15.33 11.23
N PRO A 37 14.37 -16.11 10.46
CA PRO A 37 15.18 -15.71 9.32
C PRO A 37 14.28 -15.66 8.08
N PHE A 38 14.39 -14.60 7.27
CA PHE A 38 14.09 -14.77 5.85
C PHE A 38 15.08 -15.82 5.35
N ASN A 39 14.65 -17.08 5.28
CA ASN A 39 15.40 -18.09 4.57
C ASN A 39 15.44 -17.61 3.12
N LEU A 40 16.52 -16.92 2.73
CA LEU A 40 16.79 -16.42 1.38
C LEU A 40 17.06 -17.60 0.42
N GLY A 41 16.31 -18.67 0.57
CA GLY A 41 16.19 -19.71 -0.44
C GLY A 41 15.51 -19.13 -1.68
N LEU A 42 15.71 -19.82 -2.79
CA LEU A 42 15.22 -19.43 -4.11
C LEU A 42 13.74 -19.04 -4.09
N THR A 43 12.91 -19.77 -3.35
CA THR A 43 11.46 -19.53 -3.26
C THR A 43 11.11 -18.22 -2.56
N ALA A 44 11.82 -17.86 -1.47
CA ALA A 44 11.60 -16.59 -0.79
C ALA A 44 12.07 -15.42 -1.67
N LEU A 45 13.21 -15.59 -2.36
CA LEU A 45 13.74 -14.59 -3.29
C LEU A 45 12.77 -14.35 -4.46
N LEU A 46 12.20 -15.42 -5.01
CA LEU A 46 11.18 -15.37 -6.07
C LEU A 46 9.89 -14.71 -5.58
N SER A 47 9.42 -15.05 -4.37
CA SER A 47 8.23 -14.44 -3.77
C SER A 47 8.43 -12.94 -3.53
N LEU A 48 9.60 -12.55 -3.03
CA LEU A 48 9.96 -11.16 -2.79
C LEU A 48 10.07 -10.37 -4.10
N THR A 49 10.73 -10.96 -5.11
CA THR A 49 10.82 -10.38 -6.45
C THR A 49 9.44 -10.22 -7.10
N ALA A 50 8.59 -11.24 -6.99
CA ALA A 50 7.21 -11.19 -7.49
C ALA A 50 6.39 -10.12 -6.76
N PHE A 51 6.59 -9.96 -5.45
CA PHE A 51 5.93 -8.92 -4.67
C PHE A 51 6.37 -7.52 -5.10
N ILE A 52 7.67 -7.28 -5.28
CA ILE A 52 8.19 -6.00 -5.80
C ILE A 52 7.68 -5.73 -7.22
N LEU A 53 7.68 -6.73 -8.10
CA LEU A 53 7.13 -6.61 -9.45
C LEU A 53 5.64 -6.27 -9.42
N LEU A 54 4.86 -6.93 -8.56
CA LEU A 54 3.45 -6.65 -8.36
C LEU A 54 3.24 -5.21 -7.87
N LEU A 55 4.04 -4.74 -6.89
CA LEU A 55 3.99 -3.37 -6.41
C LEU A 55 4.31 -2.35 -7.50
N GLY A 56 5.36 -2.60 -8.29
CA GLY A 56 5.73 -1.78 -9.44
C GLY A 56 4.62 -1.74 -10.49
N PHE A 57 4.04 -2.90 -10.80
CA PHE A 57 2.93 -3.01 -11.76
C PHE A 57 1.68 -2.28 -11.27
N LEU A 58 1.29 -2.44 -10.01
CA LEU A 58 0.18 -1.71 -9.39
C LEU A 58 0.42 -0.21 -9.39
N THR A 59 1.65 0.23 -9.07
CA THR A 59 2.04 1.64 -9.07
C THR A 59 1.98 2.23 -10.47
N TYR A 60 2.48 1.51 -11.47
CA TYR A 60 2.40 1.88 -12.87
C TYR A 60 0.95 2.05 -13.33
N TYR A 61 0.09 1.10 -12.98
CA TYR A 61 -1.34 1.18 -13.28
C TYR A 61 -2.06 2.32 -12.53
N LEU A 62 -1.61 2.66 -11.32
CA LEU A 62 -2.11 3.82 -10.59
C LEU A 62 -1.72 5.13 -11.29
N MET A 63 -0.52 5.20 -11.88
CA MET A 63 -0.09 6.33 -12.70
C MET A 63 -0.89 6.47 -14.01
N GLN A 64 -1.48 5.38 -14.52
CA GLN A 64 -2.41 5.44 -15.66
C GLN A 64 -3.83 5.96 -15.29
N GLU A 65 -3.98 6.59 -14.11
CA GLU A 65 -5.24 7.20 -13.63
C GLU A 65 -6.44 6.23 -13.60
N LYS A 66 -6.18 4.92 -13.50
CA LYS A 66 -7.22 3.89 -13.45
C LYS A 66 -7.93 3.88 -12.10
N LYS A 67 -8.99 4.68 -11.99
CA LYS A 67 -9.85 4.80 -10.78
C LYS A 67 -10.29 3.47 -10.17
N ARG A 68 -10.68 2.48 -11.00
CA ARG A 68 -11.13 1.17 -10.50
C ARG A 68 -10.04 0.44 -9.71
N LEU A 69 -8.78 0.54 -10.15
CA LEU A 69 -7.67 -0.10 -9.44
C LEU A 69 -7.43 0.58 -8.09
N ALA A 70 -7.43 1.92 -8.06
CA ALA A 70 -7.32 2.66 -6.81
C ALA A 70 -8.45 2.31 -5.82
N GLN A 71 -9.69 2.11 -6.30
CA GLN A 71 -10.81 1.68 -5.46
C GLN A 71 -10.61 0.26 -4.91
N VAL A 72 -10.25 -0.71 -5.75
CA VAL A 72 -10.02 -2.10 -5.32
C VAL A 72 -8.87 -2.15 -4.31
N LEU A 73 -7.77 -1.44 -4.58
CA LEU A 73 -6.66 -1.32 -3.66
C LEU A 73 -7.06 -0.66 -2.34
N ALA A 74 -7.85 0.41 -2.37
CA ALA A 74 -8.38 1.02 -1.15
C ALA A 74 -9.22 0.03 -0.35
N VAL A 75 -10.11 -0.73 -0.98
CA VAL A 75 -10.92 -1.74 -0.27
C VAL A 75 -10.04 -2.82 0.35
N ILE A 76 -9.06 -3.35 -0.39
CA ILE A 76 -8.13 -4.37 0.12
C ILE A 76 -7.32 -3.83 1.30
N TYR A 77 -6.76 -2.62 1.19
CA TYR A 77 -5.96 -2.00 2.26
C TYR A 77 -6.82 -1.61 3.46
N GLY A 78 -8.04 -1.15 3.24
CA GLY A 78 -9.02 -0.86 4.28
C GLY A 78 -9.38 -2.12 5.06
N ALA A 79 -9.70 -3.22 4.35
CA ALA A 79 -9.97 -4.51 4.97
C ALA A 79 -8.75 -5.04 5.76
N ARG A 80 -7.55 -4.94 5.17
CA ARG A 80 -6.27 -5.27 5.84
C ARG A 80 -6.08 -4.45 7.11
N SER A 81 -6.35 -3.15 7.06
CA SER A 81 -6.21 -2.25 8.22
C SER A 81 -7.20 -2.60 9.33
N GLY A 82 -8.46 -2.91 8.99
CA GLY A 82 -9.48 -3.34 9.93
C GLY A 82 -9.12 -4.67 10.59
N PHE A 83 -8.62 -5.64 9.81
CA PHE A 83 -8.16 -6.92 10.34
C PHE A 83 -6.94 -6.76 11.27
N THR A 84 -6.01 -5.89 10.89
CA THR A 84 -4.82 -5.56 11.68
C THR A 84 -5.18 -4.83 12.99
N GLY A 85 -6.13 -3.90 12.93
CA GLY A 85 -6.66 -3.20 14.11
C GLY A 85 -7.46 -4.12 15.03
N TYR A 86 -8.24 -5.05 14.47
CA TYR A 86 -8.91 -6.09 15.24
C TYR A 86 -7.92 -6.99 15.96
N SER A 87 -6.85 -7.42 15.29
CA SER A 87 -5.78 -8.23 15.89
C SER A 87 -5.03 -7.49 17.03
N LEU A 88 -4.88 -6.16 16.94
CA LEU A 88 -4.38 -5.32 18.03
C LEU A 88 -5.26 -5.34 19.28
N ILE A 89 -6.58 -5.26 19.10
CA ILE A 89 -7.54 -5.25 20.21
C ILE A 89 -7.71 -6.66 20.79
N ALA A 90 -7.62 -7.70 19.95
CA ALA A 90 -7.71 -9.09 20.35
C ALA A 90 -6.46 -9.62 21.08
N GLY A 91 -5.36 -8.85 21.11
CA GLY A 91 -4.14 -9.19 21.86
C GLY A 91 -3.22 -10.23 21.22
N ASP A 92 -3.50 -10.64 19.98
CA ASP A 92 -2.79 -11.72 19.26
C ASP A 92 -1.54 -11.20 18.49
N THR A 93 -0.92 -10.12 18.96
CA THR A 93 -0.12 -9.27 18.08
C THR A 93 1.32 -9.73 17.87
N PHE A 94 1.66 -9.92 16.60
CA PHE A 94 3.02 -9.73 16.08
C PHE A 94 3.54 -8.33 16.45
N GLN A 95 4.77 -8.22 16.98
CA GLN A 95 5.34 -6.92 17.40
C GLN A 95 5.42 -5.85 16.28
N ALA A 96 5.36 -6.26 15.00
CA ALA A 96 5.38 -5.36 13.84
C ALA A 96 4.04 -4.64 13.60
N VAL A 97 2.93 -5.17 14.11
CA VAL A 97 1.56 -4.70 13.87
C VAL A 97 1.32 -3.21 14.16
N PRO A 98 1.73 -2.64 15.32
CA PRO A 98 1.52 -1.22 15.63
C PRO A 98 2.29 -0.27 14.70
N PHE A 99 3.40 -0.70 14.10
CA PHE A 99 4.14 0.09 13.10
C PHE A 99 3.52 -0.01 11.70
N ILE A 100 2.88 -1.14 11.39
CA ILE A 100 2.23 -1.42 10.11
C ILE A 100 0.89 -0.68 9.99
N LEU A 101 0.15 -0.55 11.10
CA LEU A 101 -1.17 0.07 11.10
C LEU A 101 -1.20 1.51 10.53
N PRO A 102 -0.35 2.46 10.97
CA PRO A 102 -0.35 3.81 10.41
C PRO A 102 0.03 3.81 8.92
N CYS A 103 0.95 2.94 8.49
CA CYS A 103 1.28 2.77 7.07
C CYS A 103 0.06 2.36 6.24
N LEU A 104 -0.74 1.40 6.73
CA LEU A 104 -1.94 0.94 6.03
C LEU A 104 -3.01 2.04 5.97
N ILE A 105 -3.21 2.79 7.04
CA ILE A 105 -4.18 3.90 7.09
C ILE A 105 -3.77 5.02 6.15
N ILE A 106 -2.49 5.39 6.11
CA ILE A 106 -1.99 6.43 5.19
C ILE A 106 -2.12 5.94 3.74
N THR A 107 -1.79 4.67 3.46
CA THR A 107 -1.94 4.07 2.12
C THR A 107 -3.40 4.08 1.69
N PHE A 108 -4.31 3.67 2.57
CA PHE A 108 -5.75 3.71 2.34
C PHE A 108 -6.25 5.13 2.06
N TYR A 109 -5.82 6.11 2.86
CA TYR A 109 -6.20 7.50 2.67
C TYR A 109 -5.70 8.06 1.32
N LEU A 110 -4.45 7.78 0.96
CA LEU A 110 -3.89 8.22 -0.33
C LEU A 110 -4.60 7.56 -1.53
N LEU A 111 -4.90 6.26 -1.44
CA LEU A 111 -5.68 5.54 -2.44
C LEU A 111 -7.12 6.06 -2.52
N GLY A 112 -7.77 6.31 -1.39
CA GLY A 112 -9.10 6.89 -1.30
C GLY A 112 -9.16 8.30 -1.89
N ARG A 113 -8.11 9.10 -1.67
CA ARG A 113 -7.95 10.42 -2.28
C ARG A 113 -7.82 10.37 -3.80
N ALA A 114 -7.13 9.38 -4.35
CA ALA A 114 -7.05 9.17 -5.80
C ALA A 114 -8.35 8.59 -6.39
N ALA A 115 -8.98 7.66 -5.68
CA ALA A 115 -10.17 6.93 -6.12
C ALA A 115 -11.46 7.77 -6.06
N TRP A 116 -11.76 8.35 -4.90
CA TRP A 116 -12.98 9.12 -4.62
C TRP A 116 -12.76 10.64 -4.60
N ASN A 117 -11.55 11.10 -4.93
CA ASN A 117 -11.22 12.51 -4.99
C ASN A 117 -11.47 13.25 -3.65
N TRP A 118 -11.20 12.57 -2.53
CA TRP A 118 -11.26 13.17 -1.19
C TRP A 118 -10.41 14.44 -1.08
N PRO A 119 -10.76 15.35 -0.15
CA PRO A 119 -10.00 16.57 0.10
C PRO A 119 -8.56 16.26 0.48
#